data_AF-A0A7L3MC75-F1
#
_entry.id   AF-A0A7L3MC75-F1
#
_cell.length_a   1.000
_cell.length_b   1.000
_cell.length_c   1.000
_cell.angle_alpha   90.00
_cell.angle_beta   90.00
_cell.angle_gamma   90.00
#
_symmetry.space_group_name_H-M   'P 1'
#
loop_
_entity.id
_entity.type
_entity.pdbx_description
1 polymer ?
#
loop_
_entity_poly.entity_id
_entity_poly.type
_entity_poly.pdbx_seq_one_letter_code
_entity_poly.pdbx_strand_id
1 'polypeptide(L)'
;VALDAILARIKDVCKRNGLLILSVLSVTIGCLLGFFLRTRRLSQQEISYFQFPGELLMRMLKMLILPLVVSSLMSGLAALDAKTSSRLGIITVTYYLWTTFVAVVVGIIMVSIIHPGGAAQKESTEEGGKPIMSSADALLDLIRNMFPANLVEATFKQYRTRSIPIIKSNKASSESTTRRIIIYGVQDENGSNVQNFALDITPPPEVIYKSEPGASDGMNVLGIVIFSATMGIMLGRMGNSGVPLVSFCQCLNESVMKIVAVAVWYFPFGIVFLIAGKILEMDDPSAIGKKLGFYAITVVCGLVVHGLFILPMMYFFITKKNPIVFIRGILQALLIALATSS
;
A
#
# COMPACT_ATOMS: atom_id res chain seq x y z
N VAL A 1 -2.93 -46.06 22.60
CA VAL A 1 -4.36 -45.74 22.34
C VAL A 1 -4.62 -44.24 22.26
N ALA A 2 -4.49 -43.45 23.33
CA ALA A 2 -4.72 -42.00 23.26
C ALA A 2 -3.69 -41.25 22.40
N LEU A 3 -2.41 -41.62 22.49
CA LEU A 3 -1.34 -41.05 21.67
C LEU A 3 -1.54 -41.36 20.17
N ASP A 4 -1.93 -42.60 19.84
CA ASP A 4 -2.18 -43.04 18.46
C ASP A 4 -3.41 -42.34 17.85
N ALA A 5 -4.46 -42.12 18.66
CA ALA A 5 -5.64 -41.37 18.23
C ALA A 5 -5.31 -39.89 17.98
N ILE A 6 -4.44 -39.29 18.81
CA ILE A 6 -3.95 -37.92 18.62
C ILE A 6 -3.08 -37.83 17.36
N LEU A 7 -2.16 -38.78 17.16
CA LEU A 7 -1.30 -38.86 15.96
C LEU A 7 -2.11 -39.05 14.68
N ALA A 8 -3.14 -39.90 14.70
CA ALA A 8 -4.06 -40.08 13.57
C ALA A 8 -4.81 -38.78 13.25
N ARG A 9 -5.32 -38.08 14.27
CA ARG A 9 -6.01 -36.80 14.13
C ARG A 9 -5.10 -35.69 13.59
N ILE A 10 -3.85 -35.64 14.07
CA ILE A 10 -2.82 -34.71 13.56
C ILE A 10 -2.51 -35.02 12.09
N LYS A 11 -2.35 -36.30 11.72
CA LYS A 11 -2.08 -36.73 10.35
C LYS A 11 -3.21 -36.33 9.40
N ASP A 12 -4.46 -36.48 9.81
CA ASP A 12 -5.62 -36.08 9.02
C ASP A 12 -5.74 -34.55 8.88
N VAL A 13 -5.47 -33.81 9.96
CA VAL A 13 -5.45 -32.34 9.92
C VAL A 13 -4.32 -31.83 9.01
N CYS A 14 -3.15 -32.45 9.08
CA CYS A 14 -1.99 -32.13 8.23
C CYS A 14 -2.25 -32.43 6.75
N LYS A 15 -2.91 -33.54 6.44
CA LYS A 15 -3.32 -33.85 5.05
C LYS A 15 -4.33 -32.84 4.49
N ARG A 16 -5.26 -32.36 5.32
CA ARG A 16 -6.32 -31.44 4.88
C ARG A 16 -5.88 -29.97 4.82
N ASN A 17 -4.96 -29.55 5.68
CA ASN A 17 -4.55 -28.14 5.82
C ASN A 17 -3.03 -27.95 5.69
N GLY A 18 -2.32 -28.88 5.06
CA GLY A 18 -0.85 -28.92 5.08
C GLY A 18 -0.20 -27.62 4.61
N LEU A 19 -0.75 -27.01 3.56
CA LEU A 19 -0.23 -25.77 3.00
C LEU A 19 -0.42 -24.55 3.93
N LEU A 20 -1.56 -24.48 4.62
CA LEU A 20 -1.85 -23.45 5.62
C LEU A 20 -0.93 -23.61 6.84
N ILE A 21 -0.79 -24.84 7.33
CA ILE A 21 0.11 -25.15 8.45
C ILE A 21 1.56 -24.80 8.10
N LEU A 22 2.00 -25.17 6.89
CA LEU A 22 3.33 -24.86 6.39
C LEU A 22 3.56 -23.34 6.32
N SER A 23 2.56 -22.58 5.87
CA SER A 23 2.63 -21.12 5.79
C SER A 23 2.72 -20.46 7.16
N VAL A 24 1.93 -20.92 8.15
CA VAL A 24 2.02 -20.44 9.54
C VAL A 24 3.40 -20.76 10.13
N LEU A 25 3.90 -21.98 9.91
CA LEU A 25 5.22 -22.38 10.36
C LEU A 25 6.31 -21.50 9.71
N SER A 26 6.21 -21.23 8.42
CA SER A 26 7.13 -20.35 7.70
C SER A 26 7.16 -18.93 8.27
N VAL A 27 6.01 -18.37 8.66
CA VAL A 27 5.98 -17.07 9.35
C VAL A 27 6.77 -17.13 10.66
N THR A 28 6.52 -18.15 11.48
CA THR A 28 7.23 -18.29 12.78
C THR A 28 8.73 -18.49 12.60
N ILE A 29 9.15 -19.32 11.64
CA ILE A 29 10.57 -19.55 11.32
C ILE A 29 11.20 -18.28 10.77
N GLY A 30 10.53 -17.56 9.87
CA GLY A 30 11.00 -16.29 9.32
C GLY A 30 11.22 -15.23 10.41
N CYS A 31 10.29 -15.12 11.37
CA CYS A 31 10.45 -14.23 12.53
C CYS A 31 11.67 -14.60 13.37
N LEU A 32 11.79 -15.87 13.78
CA LEU A 32 12.91 -16.35 14.60
C LEU A 32 14.26 -16.17 13.89
N LEU A 33 14.32 -16.51 12.61
CA LEU A 33 15.51 -16.36 11.78
C LEU A 33 15.89 -14.88 11.59
N GLY A 34 14.91 -14.00 11.35
CA GLY A 34 15.15 -12.55 11.24
C GLY A 34 15.74 -11.95 12.51
N PHE A 35 15.17 -12.26 13.68
CA PHE A 35 15.72 -11.79 14.96
C PHE A 35 17.10 -12.38 15.26
N PHE A 36 17.34 -13.64 14.92
CA PHE A 36 18.64 -14.29 15.08
C PHE A 36 19.71 -13.66 14.17
N LEU A 37 19.41 -13.44 12.89
CA LEU A 37 20.35 -12.83 11.94
C LEU A 37 20.64 -11.36 12.28
N ARG A 38 19.69 -10.66 12.90
CA ARG A 38 19.88 -9.29 13.36
C ARG A 38 21.01 -9.18 14.37
N THR A 39 21.21 -10.19 15.24
CA THR A 39 22.30 -10.17 16.22
C THR A 39 23.69 -10.30 15.58
N ARG A 40 23.77 -10.70 14.31
CA ARG A 40 25.02 -10.90 13.56
C ARG A 40 25.49 -9.66 12.78
N ARG A 41 24.72 -8.55 12.76
CA ARG A 41 25.04 -7.28 12.07
C ARG A 41 25.58 -7.49 10.64
N LEU A 42 24.77 -8.13 9.80
CA LEU A 42 25.07 -8.36 8.38
C LEU A 42 25.24 -7.04 7.62
N SER A 43 26.05 -7.07 6.56
CA SER A 43 26.17 -5.96 5.61
C SER A 43 24.92 -5.84 4.72
N GLN A 44 24.71 -4.67 4.12
CA GLN A 44 23.58 -4.42 3.22
C GLN A 44 23.55 -5.35 1.99
N GLN A 45 24.74 -5.75 1.48
CA GLN A 45 24.84 -6.68 0.37
C GLN A 45 24.39 -8.10 0.77
N GLU A 46 24.79 -8.57 1.95
CA GLU A 46 24.39 -9.88 2.47
C GLU A 46 22.88 -9.94 2.75
N ILE A 47 22.30 -8.84 3.26
CA ILE A 47 20.85 -8.74 3.46
C ILE A 47 20.12 -8.87 2.11
N SER A 48 20.59 -8.17 1.07
CA SER A 48 20.01 -8.26 -0.27
C SER A 48 20.03 -9.70 -0.83
N TYR A 49 21.17 -10.39 -0.71
CA TYR A 49 21.26 -11.79 -1.16
C TYR A 49 20.39 -12.74 -0.34
N PHE A 50 20.31 -12.52 0.97
CA PHE A 50 19.46 -13.33 1.84
C PHE A 50 17.96 -13.15 1.52
N GLN A 51 17.54 -11.94 1.15
CA GLN A 51 16.15 -11.63 0.82
C GLN A 51 15.69 -12.13 -0.55
N PHE A 52 16.62 -12.50 -1.43
CA PHE A 52 16.35 -12.84 -2.83
C PHE A 52 15.19 -13.86 -3.03
N PRO A 53 15.06 -14.96 -2.25
CA PRO A 53 13.91 -15.86 -2.38
C PRO A 53 12.57 -15.20 -2.08
N GLY A 54 12.52 -14.26 -1.12
CA GLY A 54 11.33 -13.47 -0.82
C GLY A 54 11.01 -12.47 -1.94
N GLU A 55 12.04 -11.89 -2.55
CA GLU A 55 11.87 -11.02 -3.71
C GLU A 55 11.32 -11.77 -4.92
N LEU A 56 11.84 -12.98 -5.20
CA LEU A 56 11.32 -13.86 -6.25
C LEU A 56 9.84 -14.15 -6.07
N LEU A 57 9.40 -14.44 -4.84
CA LEU A 57 7.99 -14.64 -4.54
C LEU A 57 7.15 -13.40 -4.92
N MET A 58 7.59 -12.20 -4.53
CA MET A 58 6.90 -10.96 -4.87
C MET A 58 6.83 -10.72 -6.38
N ARG A 59 7.89 -11.04 -7.12
CA ARG A 59 7.92 -10.95 -8.59
C ARG A 59 6.94 -11.93 -9.23
N MET A 60 6.89 -13.19 -8.76
CA MET A 60 5.95 -14.20 -9.23
C MET A 60 4.50 -13.77 -9.01
N LEU A 61 4.16 -13.25 -7.81
CA LEU A 61 2.80 -12.79 -7.52
C LEU A 61 2.41 -11.58 -8.37
N LYS A 62 3.29 -10.57 -8.48
CA LYS A 62 3.03 -9.36 -9.29
C LYS A 62 2.82 -9.68 -10.77
N MET A 63 3.56 -10.64 -11.32
CA MET A 63 3.42 -11.11 -12.71
C MET A 63 2.01 -11.65 -12.99
N LEU A 64 1.37 -12.27 -12.00
CA LEU A 64 0.06 -12.92 -12.16
C LEU A 64 -1.12 -11.95 -12.07
N ILE A 65 -0.93 -10.77 -11.45
CA ILE A 65 -2.02 -9.80 -11.22
C ILE A 65 -2.63 -9.33 -12.55
N LEU A 66 -1.80 -8.89 -13.51
CA LEU A 66 -2.28 -8.34 -14.78
C LEU A 66 -3.16 -9.33 -15.57
N PRO A 67 -2.68 -10.54 -15.94
CA PRO A 67 -3.48 -11.47 -16.73
C PRO A 67 -4.69 -11.98 -15.94
N LEU A 68 -4.59 -12.13 -14.61
CA LEU A 68 -5.70 -12.58 -13.77
C LEU A 68 -6.82 -11.54 -13.72
N VAL A 69 -6.50 -10.28 -13.43
CA VAL A 69 -7.48 -9.19 -13.31
C VAL A 69 -8.21 -8.97 -14.63
N VAL A 70 -7.48 -8.90 -15.75
CA VAL A 70 -8.08 -8.68 -17.07
C VAL A 70 -9.00 -9.84 -17.46
N SER A 71 -8.51 -11.07 -17.39
CA SER A 71 -9.28 -12.25 -17.81
C SER A 71 -10.47 -12.56 -16.88
N SER A 72 -10.29 -12.43 -15.57
CA SER A 72 -11.34 -12.69 -14.58
C SER A 72 -12.46 -11.67 -14.62
N LEU A 73 -12.15 -10.37 -14.73
CA LEU A 73 -13.18 -9.33 -14.79
C LEU A 73 -13.95 -9.35 -16.10
N MET A 74 -13.24 -9.53 -17.23
CA MET A 74 -13.89 -9.61 -18.54
C MET A 74 -14.85 -10.80 -18.62
N SER A 75 -14.38 -12.00 -18.25
CA SER A 75 -15.23 -13.20 -18.28
C SER A 75 -16.32 -13.19 -17.20
N GLY A 76 -16.01 -12.71 -16.00
CA GLY A 76 -16.94 -12.68 -14.87
C GLY A 76 -18.12 -11.74 -15.09
N LEU A 77 -17.88 -10.54 -15.64
CA LEU A 77 -18.96 -9.60 -15.93
C LEU A 77 -19.70 -9.89 -17.23
N ALA A 78 -19.06 -10.55 -18.20
CA ALA A 78 -19.74 -10.97 -19.43
C ALA A 78 -20.77 -12.09 -19.19
N ALA A 79 -20.57 -12.90 -18.14
CA ALA A 79 -21.51 -13.96 -17.75
C ALA A 79 -22.77 -13.45 -17.03
N LEU A 80 -22.82 -12.16 -16.68
CA LEU A 80 -23.91 -11.55 -15.91
C LEU A 80 -24.74 -10.61 -16.79
N ASP A 81 -26.06 -10.62 -16.60
CA ASP A 81 -26.94 -9.61 -17.21
C ASP A 81 -26.56 -8.21 -16.75
N ALA A 82 -26.64 -7.21 -17.66
CA ALA A 82 -26.27 -5.84 -17.35
C ALA A 82 -27.01 -5.25 -16.14
N LYS A 83 -28.29 -5.60 -15.95
CA LYS A 83 -29.10 -5.15 -14.79
C LYS A 83 -28.66 -5.80 -13.49
N THR A 84 -28.26 -7.08 -13.55
CA THR A 84 -27.78 -7.83 -12.39
C THR A 84 -26.37 -7.36 -12.02
N SER A 85 -25.51 -7.15 -13.02
CA SER A 85 -24.15 -6.62 -12.89
C SER A 85 -24.14 -5.23 -12.26
N SER A 86 -24.99 -4.30 -12.72
CA SER A 86 -25.08 -2.96 -12.14
C SER A 86 -25.60 -2.97 -10.70
N ARG A 87 -26.61 -3.81 -10.39
CA ARG A 87 -27.13 -3.95 -9.02
C ARG A 87 -26.07 -4.54 -8.07
N LEU A 88 -25.37 -5.58 -8.51
CA LEU A 88 -24.27 -6.19 -7.75
C LEU A 88 -23.14 -5.17 -7.51
N GLY A 89 -22.81 -4.37 -8.53
CA GLY A 89 -21.84 -3.29 -8.43
C GLY A 89 -22.22 -2.25 -7.38
N ILE A 90 -23.45 -1.74 -7.41
CA ILE A 90 -23.94 -0.75 -6.43
C ILE A 90 -23.88 -1.31 -5.01
N ILE A 91 -24.37 -2.54 -4.78
CA ILE A 91 -24.31 -3.18 -3.45
C ILE A 91 -22.86 -3.29 -2.97
N THR A 92 -21.93 -3.66 -3.85
CA THR A 92 -20.51 -3.82 -3.53
C THR A 92 -19.87 -2.48 -3.18
N VAL A 93 -20.12 -1.43 -3.96
CA VAL A 93 -19.60 -0.07 -3.70
C VAL A 93 -20.16 0.47 -2.39
N THR A 94 -21.48 0.35 -2.15
CA THR A 94 -22.10 0.77 -0.89
C THR A 94 -21.52 0.02 0.30
N TYR A 95 -21.30 -1.30 0.17
CA TYR A 95 -20.66 -2.10 1.22
C TYR A 95 -19.24 -1.58 1.53
N TYR A 96 -18.40 -1.36 0.52
CA TYR A 96 -17.03 -0.86 0.72
C TYR A 96 -16.98 0.55 1.33
N LEU A 97 -17.84 1.46 0.88
CA LEU A 97 -17.93 2.80 1.46
C LEU A 97 -18.37 2.73 2.93
N TRP A 98 -19.37 1.91 3.24
CA TRP A 98 -19.86 1.74 4.60
C TRP A 98 -18.80 1.15 5.54
N THR A 99 -18.12 0.07 5.13
CA THR A 99 -17.08 -0.54 5.96
C THR A 99 -15.90 0.39 6.19
N THR A 100 -15.51 1.17 5.17
CA THR A 100 -14.43 2.15 5.28
C THR A 100 -14.81 3.28 6.23
N PHE A 101 -16.03 3.79 6.12
CA PHE A 101 -16.56 4.79 7.06
C PHE A 101 -16.52 4.29 8.50
N VAL A 102 -17.01 3.07 8.75
CA VAL A 102 -16.97 2.45 10.09
C VAL A 102 -15.53 2.26 10.58
N ALA A 103 -14.59 1.85 9.71
CA ALA A 103 -13.17 1.71 10.05
C ALA A 103 -12.55 3.05 10.48
N VAL A 104 -12.85 4.14 9.76
CA VAL A 104 -12.38 5.49 10.10
C VAL A 104 -12.93 5.94 11.46
N VAL A 105 -14.22 5.73 11.73
CA VAL A 105 -14.83 6.05 13.03
C VAL A 105 -14.13 5.29 14.17
N VAL A 106 -13.87 3.99 13.98
CA VAL A 106 -13.14 3.17 14.97
C VAL A 106 -11.72 3.68 15.17
N GLY A 107 -11.02 4.06 14.10
CA GLY A 107 -9.68 4.65 14.16
C GLY A 107 -9.65 5.95 14.96
N ILE A 108 -10.61 6.85 14.71
CA ILE A 108 -10.74 8.11 15.45
C ILE A 108 -11.01 7.83 16.93
N ILE A 109 -11.96 6.96 17.25
CA ILE A 109 -12.27 6.58 18.64
C ILE A 109 -11.03 6.00 19.33
N MET A 110 -10.29 5.11 18.67
CA MET A 110 -9.10 4.47 19.24
C MET A 110 -7.99 5.50 19.52
N VAL A 111 -7.73 6.42 18.58
CA VAL A 111 -6.75 7.49 18.74
C VAL A 111 -7.17 8.46 19.85
N SER A 112 -8.45 8.81 19.94
CA SER A 112 -8.99 9.67 21.00
C SER A 112 -9.05 8.99 22.38
N ILE A 113 -8.94 7.67 22.48
CA ILE A 113 -8.84 7.00 23.79
C ILE A 113 -7.38 6.94 24.23
N ILE A 114 -6.48 6.51 23.33
CA ILE A 114 -5.08 6.23 23.67
C ILE A 114 -4.20 7.48 23.65
N HIS A 115 -4.57 8.51 22.88
CA HIS A 115 -3.80 9.75 22.69
C HIS A 115 -2.29 9.50 22.42
N PRO A 116 -1.93 8.78 21.34
CA PRO A 116 -0.54 8.52 21.03
C PRO A 116 0.13 9.81 20.52
N GLY A 117 0.88 10.53 21.36
CA GLY A 117 1.50 11.77 20.88
C GLY A 117 2.36 12.57 21.86
N GLY A 118 2.22 12.37 23.18
CA GLY A 118 2.98 13.16 24.17
C GLY A 118 4.50 13.07 24.06
N ALA A 119 5.05 12.04 23.40
CA ALA A 119 6.49 11.81 23.25
C ALA A 119 7.05 12.08 21.82
N ALA A 120 6.20 12.22 20.80
CA ALA A 120 6.62 12.26 19.38
C ALA A 120 6.67 13.68 18.79
N GLN A 121 6.16 14.69 19.51
CA GLN A 121 5.92 16.03 18.96
C GLN A 121 7.17 16.92 18.84
N LYS A 122 8.37 16.40 19.13
CA LYS A 122 9.60 17.21 19.25
C LYS A 122 10.56 17.18 18.05
N GLU A 123 10.34 16.38 17.01
CA GLU A 123 11.33 16.21 15.92
C GLU A 123 10.76 16.27 14.48
N SER A 124 9.47 16.52 14.28
CA SER A 124 8.85 16.48 12.94
C SER A 124 9.11 17.73 12.07
N THR A 125 10.22 18.44 12.26
CA THR A 125 10.53 19.68 11.51
C THR A 125 11.57 19.49 10.40
N GLU A 126 12.26 18.35 10.28
CA GLU A 126 13.39 18.22 9.34
C GLU A 126 13.15 17.46 8.02
N GLU A 127 12.00 16.82 7.79
CA GLU A 127 11.72 16.13 6.50
C GLU A 127 10.98 16.99 5.46
N GLY A 128 11.32 18.28 5.35
CA GLY A 128 10.68 19.27 4.46
C GLY A 128 10.99 19.15 2.96
N GLY A 129 11.42 17.98 2.47
CA GLY A 129 11.90 17.80 1.09
C GLY A 129 10.93 17.15 0.12
N LYS A 130 9.81 16.57 0.58
CA LYS A 130 8.83 15.94 -0.32
C LYS A 130 7.81 16.99 -0.76
N PRO A 131 7.62 17.22 -2.08
CA PRO A 131 6.64 18.18 -2.55
C PRO A 131 5.27 17.82 -2.00
N ILE A 132 4.64 18.76 -1.29
CA ILE A 132 3.30 18.60 -0.75
C ILE A 132 2.36 18.59 -1.95
N MET A 133 1.89 17.40 -2.33
CA MET A 133 0.85 17.26 -3.33
C MET A 133 -0.44 17.83 -2.75
N SER A 134 -1.09 18.72 -3.48
CA SER A 134 -2.43 19.21 -3.10
C SER A 134 -3.41 18.04 -3.06
N SER A 135 -4.31 18.00 -2.08
CA SER A 135 -5.38 16.99 -2.02
C SER A 135 -6.25 17.01 -3.28
N ALA A 136 -6.41 18.19 -3.90
CA ALA A 136 -7.09 18.33 -5.18
C ALA A 136 -6.35 17.61 -6.31
N ASP A 137 -5.02 17.77 -6.39
CA ASP A 137 -4.19 17.08 -7.40
C ASP A 137 -4.27 15.56 -7.21
N ALA A 138 -4.28 15.07 -5.98
CA ALA A 138 -4.46 13.65 -5.66
C ALA A 138 -5.78 13.08 -6.22
N LEU A 139 -6.88 13.82 -6.03
CA LEU A 139 -8.20 13.41 -6.49
C LEU A 139 -8.30 13.48 -8.02
N LEU A 140 -7.74 14.52 -8.63
CA LEU A 140 -7.66 14.62 -10.08
C LEU A 140 -6.82 13.49 -10.69
N ASP A 141 -5.71 13.13 -10.05
CA ASP A 141 -4.88 11.99 -10.46
C ASP A 141 -5.60 10.66 -10.34
N LEU A 142 -6.42 10.47 -9.30
CA LEU A 142 -7.28 9.28 -9.19
C LEU A 142 -8.21 9.17 -10.41
N ILE A 143 -8.89 10.25 -10.77
CA ILE A 143 -9.81 10.27 -11.92
C ILE A 143 -9.06 10.06 -13.23
N ARG A 144 -7.89 10.68 -13.42
CA ARG A 144 -7.04 10.48 -14.61
C ARG A 144 -6.58 9.02 -14.72
N ASN A 145 -6.27 8.38 -13.60
CA ASN A 145 -5.90 6.96 -13.58
C ASN A 145 -7.10 6.03 -13.83
N MET A 146 -8.34 6.44 -13.58
CA MET A 146 -9.53 5.65 -13.97
C MET A 146 -9.67 5.48 -15.48
N PHE A 147 -9.21 6.48 -16.26
CA PHE A 147 -9.28 6.50 -17.72
C PHE A 147 -7.88 6.71 -18.33
N PRO A 148 -7.03 5.66 -18.36
CA PRO A 148 -5.68 5.79 -18.87
C PRO A 148 -5.67 6.15 -20.37
N ALA A 149 -4.75 7.03 -20.77
CA ALA A 149 -4.60 7.43 -22.17
C ALA A 149 -4.17 6.27 -23.09
N ASN A 150 -3.46 5.28 -22.54
CA ASN A 150 -3.03 4.08 -23.25
C ASN A 150 -3.08 2.86 -22.32
N LEU A 151 -3.75 1.79 -22.75
CA LEU A 151 -3.95 0.58 -21.95
C LEU A 151 -2.65 -0.23 -21.78
N VAL A 152 -1.80 -0.27 -22.80
CA VAL A 152 -0.51 -0.97 -22.74
C VAL A 152 0.42 -0.21 -21.78
N GLU A 153 0.47 1.11 -21.88
CA GLU A 153 1.25 1.94 -20.93
C GLU A 153 0.75 1.79 -19.49
N ALA A 154 -0.57 1.68 -19.29
CA ALA A 154 -1.17 1.46 -17.98
C ALA A 154 -0.69 0.17 -17.29
N THR A 155 -0.14 -0.80 -18.04
CA THR A 155 0.38 -2.05 -17.46
C THR A 155 1.69 -1.85 -16.70
N PHE A 156 2.43 -0.76 -16.93
CA PHE A 156 3.72 -0.50 -16.28
C PHE A 156 3.92 0.94 -15.79
N LYS A 157 3.02 1.88 -16.13
CA LYS A 157 3.02 3.27 -15.65
C LYS A 157 1.66 3.71 -15.15
N GLN A 158 1.69 4.66 -14.21
CA GLN A 158 0.51 5.36 -13.71
C GLN A 158 0.72 6.88 -13.73
N TYR A 159 -0.36 7.64 -13.91
CA TYR A 159 -0.33 9.10 -13.92
C TYR A 159 -0.10 9.64 -12.51
N ARG A 160 0.84 10.58 -12.37
CA ARG A 160 1.13 11.25 -11.11
C ARG A 160 1.62 12.67 -11.37
N THR A 161 0.85 13.65 -10.92
CA THR A 161 1.23 15.07 -10.96
C THR A 161 2.49 15.30 -10.15
N ARG A 162 3.45 15.99 -10.78
CA ARG A 162 4.69 16.41 -10.12
C ARG A 162 4.57 17.92 -9.84
N SER A 163 4.83 18.30 -8.60
CA SER A 163 4.86 19.71 -8.20
C SER A 163 6.29 20.21 -8.32
N ILE A 164 6.53 21.11 -9.27
CA ILE A 164 7.84 21.73 -9.47
C ILE A 164 7.87 23.12 -8.82
N PRO A 165 8.89 23.44 -7.99
CA PRO A 165 9.06 24.77 -7.45
C PRO A 165 9.57 25.71 -8.54
N ILE A 166 8.76 26.67 -8.96
CA ILE A 166 9.19 27.76 -9.83
C ILE A 166 9.63 28.92 -8.95
N ILE A 167 10.93 29.16 -8.93
CA ILE A 167 11.52 30.32 -8.27
C ILE A 167 11.20 31.54 -9.13
N LYS A 168 10.27 32.40 -8.67
CA LYS A 168 10.12 33.71 -9.29
C LYS A 168 11.33 34.55 -8.90
N SER A 169 12.24 34.75 -9.85
CA SER A 169 13.20 35.84 -9.75
C SER A 169 12.39 37.14 -9.82
N ASN A 170 12.35 37.91 -8.73
CA ASN A 170 11.87 39.29 -8.78
C ASN A 170 12.78 40.03 -9.77
N LYS A 171 12.36 40.13 -11.04
CA LYS A 171 12.87 41.18 -11.91
C LYS A 171 12.56 42.47 -11.19
N ALA A 172 13.60 43.16 -10.74
CA ALA A 172 13.52 44.48 -10.14
C ALA A 172 12.68 45.39 -11.06
N SER A 173 11.40 45.50 -10.74
CA SER A 173 10.62 46.67 -11.08
C SER A 173 11.18 47.76 -10.18
N SER A 174 11.73 48.78 -10.82
CA SER A 174 12.23 49.99 -10.20
C SER A 174 11.12 50.64 -9.37
N GLU A 175 10.93 50.23 -8.12
CA GLU A 175 10.13 50.98 -7.15
C GLU A 175 10.69 50.81 -5.73
N SER A 176 11.05 51.96 -5.19
CA SER A 176 11.98 52.20 -4.10
C SER A 176 11.35 52.05 -2.72
N THR A 177 10.83 50.88 -2.36
CA THR A 177 10.18 50.76 -1.05
C THR A 177 10.59 49.48 -0.34
N THR A 178 11.38 49.66 0.73
CA THR A 178 11.81 48.68 1.74
C THR A 178 12.98 47.72 1.44
N ARG A 179 14.10 48.24 0.93
CA ARG A 179 15.42 47.63 1.26
C ARG A 179 15.73 47.96 2.73
N ARG A 180 15.57 47.01 3.64
CA ARG A 180 16.03 47.17 5.03
C ARG A 180 17.55 47.07 5.05
N ILE A 181 18.21 48.21 4.89
CA ILE A 181 19.65 48.35 5.06
C ILE A 181 19.95 48.16 6.55
N ILE A 182 20.62 47.06 6.92
CA ILE A 182 21.18 46.91 8.26
C ILE A 182 22.57 47.53 8.24
N ILE A 183 22.76 48.60 9.01
CA ILE A 183 24.06 49.27 9.16
C ILE A 183 24.80 48.62 10.32
N TYR A 184 25.87 47.88 10.04
CA TYR A 184 26.83 47.47 11.06
C TYR A 184 27.94 48.52 11.12
N GLY A 185 28.08 49.18 12.27
CA GLY A 185 29.23 50.03 12.55
C GLY A 185 30.35 49.17 13.13
N VAL A 186 31.44 48.99 12.38
CA VAL A 186 32.67 48.41 12.91
C VAL A 186 33.52 49.59 13.40
N GLN A 187 33.84 49.60 14.69
CA GLN A 187 34.63 50.65 15.33
C GLN A 187 36.07 50.15 15.47
N ASP A 188 37.03 50.87 14.89
CA ASP A 188 38.45 50.55 15.06
C ASP A 188 38.88 50.77 16.52
N GLU A 189 39.89 50.04 16.99
CA GLU A 189 40.34 50.02 18.39
C GLU A 189 40.74 51.40 18.96
N ASN A 190 41.02 52.39 18.10
CA ASN A 190 41.31 53.78 18.50
C ASN A 190 40.07 54.71 18.54
N GLY A 191 38.86 54.17 18.46
CA GLY A 191 37.61 54.81 18.91
C GLY A 191 37.06 55.99 18.09
N SER A 192 37.80 56.54 17.12
CA SER A 192 37.39 57.79 16.44
C SER A 192 36.77 57.62 15.05
N ASN A 193 36.79 56.42 14.44
CA ASN A 193 36.25 56.20 13.10
C ASN A 193 35.32 54.98 13.09
N VAL A 194 34.05 55.19 12.75
CA VAL A 194 33.04 54.12 12.61
C VAL A 194 32.79 53.91 11.13
N GLN A 195 33.18 52.74 10.61
CA GLN A 195 32.91 52.40 9.22
C GLN A 195 31.55 51.70 9.12
N ASN A 196 30.60 52.35 8.45
CA ASN A 196 29.24 51.87 8.29
C ASN A 196 29.15 50.98 7.05
N PHE A 197 28.84 49.69 7.24
CA PHE A 197 28.56 48.77 6.14
C PHE A 197 27.06 48.54 6.01
N ALA A 198 26.53 48.77 4.80
CA ALA A 198 25.15 48.50 4.44
C ALA A 198 25.01 47.08 3.89
N LEU A 199 24.45 46.14 4.67
CA LEU A 199 24.05 44.83 4.13
C LEU A 199 22.64 44.91 3.56
N ASP A 200 22.50 44.64 2.26
CA ASP A 200 21.20 44.46 1.60
C ASP A 200 20.86 42.96 1.64
N ILE A 201 19.94 42.57 2.53
CA ILE A 201 19.50 41.17 2.62
C ILE A 201 18.54 40.92 1.46
N THR A 202 19.00 40.19 0.44
CA THR A 202 18.12 39.70 -0.63
C THR A 202 16.96 38.93 0.01
N PRO A 203 15.69 39.36 -0.16
CA PRO A 203 14.57 38.61 0.37
C PRO A 203 14.56 37.20 -0.25
N PRO A 204 14.15 36.16 0.51
CA PRO A 204 14.06 34.81 -0.03
C PRO A 204 13.14 34.84 -1.27
N PRO A 205 13.53 34.18 -2.38
CA PRO A 205 12.73 34.26 -3.59
C PRO A 205 11.36 33.63 -3.37
N GLU A 206 10.33 34.23 -3.94
CA GLU A 206 8.98 33.67 -3.90
C GLU A 206 8.95 32.37 -4.72
N VAL A 207 8.77 31.24 -4.03
CA VAL A 207 8.65 29.92 -4.67
C VAL A 207 7.18 29.65 -4.93
N ILE A 208 6.78 29.62 -6.20
CA ILE A 208 5.44 29.21 -6.61
C ILE A 208 5.51 27.77 -7.10
N TYR A 209 4.71 26.89 -6.50
CA TYR A 209 4.59 25.52 -6.95
C TYR A 209 3.66 25.44 -8.16
N LYS A 210 4.13 24.84 -9.26
CA LYS A 210 3.32 24.56 -10.44
C LYS A 210 3.16 23.04 -10.58
N SER A 211 1.91 22.61 -10.73
CA SER A 211 1.57 21.22 -11.00
C SER A 211 1.79 20.90 -12.48
N GLU A 212 2.67 19.93 -12.77
CA GLU A 212 2.93 19.43 -14.13
C GLU A 212 2.51 17.97 -14.30
N PRO A 213 2.06 17.57 -15.52
CA PRO A 213 1.82 16.18 -15.85
C PRO A 213 3.07 15.33 -15.63
N GLY A 214 2.91 14.21 -14.94
CA GLY A 214 4.00 13.26 -14.72
C GLY A 214 3.50 11.83 -14.76
N ALA A 215 4.46 10.91 -14.89
CA ALA A 215 4.24 9.48 -14.75
C ALA A 215 5.08 8.96 -13.58
N SER A 216 4.58 7.92 -12.92
CA SER A 216 5.35 7.10 -11.99
C SER A 216 5.33 5.64 -12.44
N ASP A 217 6.44 4.95 -12.18
CA ASP A 217 6.56 3.54 -12.50
C ASP A 217 5.67 2.71 -11.57
N GLY A 218 4.94 1.77 -12.16
CA GLY A 218 3.94 0.97 -11.46
C GLY A 218 2.70 0.75 -12.32
N MET A 219 2.13 -0.44 -12.20
CA MET A 219 0.91 -0.79 -12.92
C MET A 219 -0.28 0.03 -12.41
N ASN A 220 -0.97 0.72 -13.31
CA ASN A 220 -2.25 1.37 -13.03
C ASN A 220 -3.37 0.32 -12.96
N VAL A 221 -3.46 -0.36 -11.81
CA VAL A 221 -4.45 -1.41 -11.56
C VAL A 221 -5.88 -0.88 -11.68
N LEU A 222 -6.12 0.35 -11.21
CA LEU A 222 -7.44 0.98 -11.25
C LEU A 222 -7.97 1.14 -12.68
N GLY A 223 -7.16 1.70 -13.57
CA GLY A 223 -7.52 1.89 -14.97
C GLY A 223 -7.76 0.56 -15.69
N ILE A 224 -6.93 -0.44 -15.41
CA ILE A 224 -7.08 -1.80 -15.97
C ILE A 224 -8.40 -2.43 -15.49
N VAL A 225 -8.71 -2.34 -14.20
CA VAL A 225 -9.97 -2.86 -13.63
C VAL A 225 -11.18 -2.22 -14.29
N ILE A 226 -11.19 -0.89 -14.42
CA ILE A 226 -12.33 -0.15 -15.02
C ILE A 226 -12.50 -0.49 -16.49
N PHE A 227 -11.41 -0.55 -17.25
CA PHE A 227 -11.43 -0.96 -18.65
C PHE A 227 -11.95 -2.40 -18.80
N SER A 228 -11.36 -3.36 -18.08
CA SER A 228 -11.75 -4.78 -18.14
C SER A 228 -13.19 -5.00 -17.70
N ALA A 229 -13.65 -4.26 -16.69
CA ALA A 229 -15.03 -4.33 -16.25
C ALA A 229 -16.01 -3.82 -17.32
N THR A 230 -15.71 -2.65 -17.90
CA THR A 230 -16.52 -2.06 -18.98
C THR A 230 -16.56 -2.98 -20.20
N MET A 231 -15.41 -3.53 -20.59
CA MET A 231 -15.31 -4.47 -21.72
C MET A 231 -16.07 -5.76 -21.44
N GLY A 232 -15.99 -6.31 -20.23
CA GLY A 232 -16.76 -7.49 -19.82
C GLY A 232 -18.27 -7.28 -19.95
N ILE A 233 -18.78 -6.14 -19.47
CA ILE A 233 -20.20 -5.78 -19.60
C ILE A 233 -20.59 -5.61 -21.08
N MET A 234 -19.74 -4.98 -21.90
CA MET A 234 -20.02 -4.83 -23.34
C MET A 234 -20.05 -6.18 -24.06
N LEU A 235 -19.13 -7.10 -23.74
CA LEU A 235 -19.10 -8.44 -24.33
C LEU A 235 -20.34 -9.26 -23.99
N GLY A 236 -20.84 -9.17 -22.75
CA GLY A 236 -22.10 -9.80 -22.36
C GLY A 236 -23.29 -9.29 -23.16
N ARG A 237 -23.26 -8.02 -23.60
CA ARG A 237 -24.32 -7.41 -24.43
C ARG A 237 -24.22 -7.74 -25.92
N MET A 238 -23.06 -8.19 -26.40
CA MET A 238 -22.86 -8.59 -27.79
C MET A 238 -23.49 -9.94 -28.14
N GLY A 239 -24.03 -10.67 -27.14
CA GLY A 239 -24.61 -12.00 -27.35
C GLY A 239 -23.62 -12.95 -28.02
N ASN A 240 -24.04 -13.61 -29.09
CA ASN A 240 -23.24 -14.62 -29.79
C ASN A 240 -21.90 -14.08 -30.35
N SER A 241 -21.84 -12.80 -30.73
CA SER A 241 -20.60 -12.20 -31.25
C SER A 241 -19.53 -12.00 -30.17
N GLY A 242 -19.92 -11.90 -28.90
CA GLY A 242 -18.99 -11.76 -27.76
C GLY A 242 -18.43 -13.09 -27.26
N VAL A 243 -19.11 -14.20 -27.53
CA VAL A 243 -18.77 -15.54 -27.00
C VAL A 243 -17.32 -15.95 -27.27
N PRO A 244 -16.75 -15.78 -28.49
CA PRO A 244 -15.36 -16.21 -28.74
C PRO A 244 -14.35 -15.52 -27.81
N LEU A 245 -14.52 -14.23 -27.54
CA LEU A 245 -13.61 -13.48 -26.68
C LEU A 245 -13.82 -13.80 -25.20
N VAL A 246 -15.06 -14.03 -24.77
CA VAL A 246 -15.36 -14.47 -23.41
C VAL A 246 -14.75 -15.85 -23.14
N SER A 247 -14.90 -16.80 -24.07
CA SER A 247 -14.29 -18.13 -23.96
C SER A 247 -12.77 -18.06 -23.91
N PHE A 248 -12.14 -17.19 -24.73
CA PHE A 248 -10.70 -16.94 -24.64
C PHE A 248 -10.29 -16.44 -23.24
N CYS A 249 -11.01 -15.45 -22.70
CA CYS A 249 -10.74 -14.93 -21.36
C CYS A 249 -10.93 -16.00 -20.27
N GLN A 250 -11.92 -16.89 -20.41
CA GLN A 250 -12.12 -17.99 -19.47
C GLN A 250 -10.94 -18.99 -19.50
N CYS A 251 -10.52 -19.40 -20.70
CA CYS A 251 -9.36 -20.29 -20.86
C CYS A 251 -8.07 -19.66 -20.31
N LEU A 252 -7.87 -18.36 -20.55
CA LEU A 252 -6.74 -17.62 -20.00
C LEU A 252 -6.78 -17.58 -18.47
N ASN A 253 -7.95 -17.28 -17.89
CA ASN A 253 -8.12 -17.25 -16.44
C ASN A 253 -7.82 -18.62 -15.81
N GLU A 254 -8.36 -19.71 -16.36
CA GLU A 254 -8.10 -21.06 -15.86
C GLU A 254 -6.62 -21.44 -15.97
N SER A 255 -5.96 -21.05 -17.06
CA SER A 255 -4.53 -21.27 -17.26
C SER A 255 -3.69 -20.51 -16.23
N VAL A 256 -4.03 -19.25 -15.97
CA VAL A 256 -3.36 -18.41 -14.96
C VAL A 256 -3.57 -18.99 -13.56
N MET A 257 -4.77 -19.50 -13.24
CA MET A 257 -5.04 -20.14 -11.95
C MET A 257 -4.20 -21.41 -11.72
N LYS A 258 -3.85 -22.15 -12.77
CA LYS A 258 -2.89 -23.27 -12.68
C LYS A 258 -1.47 -22.78 -12.35
N ILE A 259 -1.05 -21.65 -12.91
CA ILE A 259 0.25 -21.02 -12.57
C ILE A 259 0.22 -20.49 -11.12
N VAL A 260 -0.87 -19.88 -10.69
CA VAL A 260 -1.08 -19.45 -9.29
C VAL A 260 -0.91 -20.63 -8.34
N ALA A 261 -1.46 -21.80 -8.66
CA ALA A 261 -1.31 -22.99 -7.82
C ALA A 261 0.16 -23.39 -7.62
N VAL A 262 0.99 -23.30 -8.67
CA VAL A 262 2.44 -23.56 -8.57
C VAL A 262 3.13 -22.50 -7.71
N ALA A 263 2.81 -21.21 -7.91
CA ALA A 263 3.38 -20.12 -7.10
C ALA A 263 3.03 -20.26 -5.61
N VAL A 264 1.82 -20.74 -5.32
CA VAL A 264 1.33 -21.00 -3.97
C VAL A 264 2.09 -22.14 -3.26
N TRP A 265 2.69 -23.09 -3.99
CA TRP A 265 3.59 -24.09 -3.40
C TRP A 265 4.96 -23.52 -3.02
N TYR A 266 5.46 -22.54 -3.78
CA TYR A 266 6.68 -21.80 -3.44
C TYR A 266 6.48 -20.84 -2.26
N PHE A 267 5.23 -20.41 -2.05
CA PHE A 267 4.88 -19.39 -1.07
C PHE A 267 5.44 -19.62 0.35
N PRO A 268 5.29 -20.80 0.99
CA PRO A 268 5.82 -21.01 2.34
C PRO A 268 7.34 -20.87 2.41
N PHE A 269 8.06 -21.23 1.36
CA PHE A 269 9.50 -21.02 1.31
C PHE A 269 9.85 -19.54 1.20
N GLY A 270 9.20 -18.80 0.29
CA GLY A 270 9.44 -17.37 0.09
C GLY A 270 9.12 -16.50 1.31
N ILE A 271 8.06 -16.81 2.07
CA ILE A 271 7.70 -16.06 3.31
C ILE A 271 8.84 -16.01 4.32
N VAL A 272 9.55 -17.12 4.51
CA VAL A 272 10.62 -17.21 5.54
C VAL A 272 11.63 -16.08 5.30
N PHE A 273 12.09 -15.95 4.06
CA PHE A 273 13.07 -14.95 3.66
C PHE A 273 12.48 -13.54 3.56
N LEU A 274 11.22 -13.41 3.13
CA LEU A 274 10.54 -12.12 3.06
C LEU A 274 10.39 -11.50 4.46
N ILE A 275 9.87 -12.25 5.42
CA ILE A 275 9.68 -11.77 6.80
C ILE A 275 11.01 -11.56 7.50
N ALA A 276 11.93 -12.53 7.42
CA ALA A 276 13.26 -12.39 8.02
C ALA A 276 13.99 -11.16 7.42
N GLY A 277 13.89 -10.99 6.10
CA GLY A 277 14.38 -9.85 5.36
C GLY A 277 13.86 -8.51 5.86
N LYS A 278 12.54 -8.39 6.00
CA LYS A 278 11.90 -7.17 6.50
C LYS A 278 12.31 -6.83 7.93
N ILE A 279 12.50 -7.84 8.79
CA ILE A 279 13.00 -7.63 10.16
C ILE A 279 14.45 -7.12 10.17
N LEU A 280 15.28 -7.54 9.21
CA LEU A 280 16.67 -7.08 9.06
C LEU A 280 16.77 -5.65 8.54
N GLU A 281 15.83 -5.22 7.70
CA GLU A 281 15.75 -3.84 7.20
C GLU A 281 15.26 -2.83 8.25
N MET A 282 14.52 -3.30 9.26
CA MET A 282 13.98 -2.40 10.28
C MET A 282 15.09 -1.81 11.16
N ASP A 283 15.09 -0.50 11.35
CA ASP A 283 15.94 0.18 12.34
C ASP A 283 15.65 -0.30 13.78
N ASP A 284 16.50 0.07 14.74
CA ASP A 284 16.44 -0.46 16.11
C ASP A 284 15.05 -0.35 16.77
N PRO A 285 14.36 -1.48 17.05
CA PRO A 285 13.01 -1.48 17.60
C PRO A 285 12.89 -0.75 18.94
N SER A 286 13.98 -0.69 19.71
CA SER A 286 14.05 0.03 20.98
C SER A 286 13.96 1.56 20.80
N ALA A 287 14.55 2.10 19.73
CA ALA A 287 14.48 3.53 19.42
C ALA A 287 13.10 3.92 18.86
N ILE A 288 12.55 3.11 17.95
CA ILE A 288 11.22 3.30 17.38
C ILE A 288 10.12 3.11 18.43
N GLY A 289 10.24 2.10 19.29
CA GLY A 289 9.28 1.80 20.35
C GLY A 289 9.11 2.94 21.36
N LYS A 290 10.19 3.65 21.69
CA LYS A 290 10.15 4.81 22.61
C LYS A 290 9.47 6.05 22.01
N LYS A 291 9.60 6.26 20.70
CA LYS A 291 9.07 7.46 20.01
C LYS A 291 7.68 7.25 19.40
N LEU A 292 7.37 6.05 18.91
CA LEU A 292 6.18 5.76 18.11
C LEU A 292 5.42 4.50 18.57
N GLY A 293 5.85 3.83 19.65
CA GLY A 293 5.24 2.58 20.13
C GLY A 293 3.75 2.72 20.45
N PHE A 294 3.33 3.80 21.13
CA PHE A 294 1.92 4.04 21.42
C PHE A 294 1.07 4.23 20.16
N TYR A 295 1.61 4.87 19.12
CA TYR A 295 0.93 4.99 17.84
C TYR A 295 0.74 3.61 17.19
N ALA A 296 1.81 2.80 17.13
CA ALA A 296 1.73 1.44 16.60
C ALA A 296 0.70 0.57 17.34
N ILE A 297 0.68 0.62 18.68
CA ILE A 297 -0.29 -0.08 19.51
C ILE A 297 -1.72 0.37 19.17
N THR A 298 -1.95 1.68 19.07
CA THR A 298 -3.26 2.26 18.73
C THR A 298 -3.77 1.73 17.39
N VAL A 299 -2.92 1.74 16.37
CA VAL A 299 -3.27 1.25 15.03
C VAL A 299 -3.57 -0.25 15.05
N VAL A 300 -2.72 -1.06 15.68
CA VAL A 300 -2.92 -2.52 15.79
C VAL A 300 -4.20 -2.85 16.55
N CYS A 301 -4.48 -2.18 17.67
CA CYS A 301 -5.73 -2.33 18.41
C CYS A 301 -6.95 -1.97 17.55
N GLY A 302 -6.89 -0.86 16.79
CA GLY A 302 -7.95 -0.46 15.87
C GLY A 302 -8.22 -1.51 14.78
N LEU A 303 -7.15 -2.05 14.18
CA LEU A 303 -7.25 -3.13 13.18
C LEU A 303 -7.81 -4.43 13.76
N VAL A 304 -7.42 -4.79 14.99
CA VAL A 304 -7.96 -5.96 15.69
C VAL A 304 -9.45 -5.79 15.97
N VAL A 305 -9.86 -4.64 16.51
CA VAL A 305 -11.28 -4.35 16.78
C VAL A 305 -12.10 -4.37 15.49
N HIS A 306 -11.63 -3.70 14.45
CA HIS A 306 -12.36 -3.65 13.18
C HIS A 306 -12.39 -5.01 12.47
N GLY A 307 -11.22 -5.64 12.31
CA GLY A 307 -11.04 -6.86 11.55
C GLY A 307 -11.59 -8.13 12.20
N LEU A 308 -11.42 -8.28 13.53
CA LEU A 308 -11.82 -9.51 14.24
C LEU A 308 -13.17 -9.41 14.95
N PHE A 309 -13.71 -8.21 15.15
CA PHE A 309 -15.02 -8.04 15.82
C PHE A 309 -16.06 -7.40 14.91
N ILE A 310 -15.80 -6.22 14.35
CA ILE A 310 -16.81 -5.48 13.59
C ILE A 310 -17.16 -6.15 12.27
N LEU A 311 -16.16 -6.53 11.45
CA LEU A 311 -16.44 -7.22 10.18
C LEU A 311 -17.14 -8.58 10.39
N PRO A 312 -16.71 -9.46 11.32
CA PRO A 312 -17.41 -10.71 11.59
C PRO A 312 -18.82 -10.50 12.15
N MET A 313 -19.03 -9.49 13.00
CA MET A 313 -20.34 -9.14 13.54
C MET A 313 -21.28 -8.68 12.42
N MET A 314 -20.81 -7.79 11.54
CA MET A 314 -21.57 -7.35 10.38
C MET A 314 -21.91 -8.51 9.44
N TYR A 315 -20.95 -9.40 9.16
CA TYR A 315 -21.19 -10.62 8.38
C TYR A 315 -22.27 -11.49 9.02
N PHE A 316 -22.20 -11.72 10.33
CA PHE A 316 -23.20 -12.50 11.06
C PHE A 316 -24.58 -11.85 11.01
N PHE A 317 -24.69 -10.54 11.19
CA PHE A 317 -25.99 -9.86 11.17
C PHE A 317 -26.66 -9.88 9.80
N ILE A 318 -25.90 -9.73 8.72
CA ILE A 318 -26.41 -9.72 7.34
C ILE A 318 -26.71 -11.15 6.86
N THR A 319 -25.77 -12.08 7.05
CA THR A 319 -25.87 -13.44 6.47
C THR A 319 -26.53 -14.46 7.40
N LYS A 320 -26.61 -14.16 8.70
CA LYS A 320 -27.03 -15.10 9.77
C LYS A 320 -26.21 -16.39 9.81
N LYS A 321 -24.98 -16.37 9.28
CA LYS A 321 -24.04 -17.51 9.25
C LYS A 321 -22.84 -17.25 10.15
N ASN A 322 -22.21 -18.33 10.62
CA ASN A 322 -21.02 -18.24 11.47
C ASN A 322 -19.82 -17.66 10.67
N PRO A 323 -19.30 -16.48 11.02
CA PRO A 323 -18.20 -15.85 10.31
C PRO A 323 -16.88 -16.61 10.43
N ILE A 324 -16.68 -17.38 11.50
CA ILE A 324 -15.42 -18.09 11.77
C ILE A 324 -15.15 -19.15 10.69
N VAL A 325 -16.21 -19.80 10.19
CA VAL A 325 -16.09 -20.80 9.11
C VAL A 325 -15.60 -20.14 7.83
N PHE A 326 -16.10 -18.93 7.53
CA PHE A 326 -15.68 -18.15 6.37
C PHE A 326 -14.22 -17.70 6.49
N ILE A 327 -13.84 -17.12 7.63
CA ILE A 327 -12.47 -16.66 7.89
C ILE A 327 -11.47 -17.82 7.77
N ARG A 328 -11.82 -19.01 8.27
CA ARG A 328 -10.97 -20.21 8.15
C ARG A 328 -10.72 -20.59 6.69
N GLY A 329 -11.69 -20.39 5.80
CA GLY A 329 -11.55 -20.68 4.38
C GLY A 329 -10.58 -19.74 3.65
N ILE A 330 -10.47 -18.49 4.10
CA ILE A 330 -9.59 -17.47 3.48
C ILE A 330 -8.31 -17.21 4.29
N LEU A 331 -8.08 -17.92 5.39
CA LEU A 331 -6.97 -17.69 6.31
C LEU A 331 -5.61 -17.76 5.61
N GLN A 332 -5.46 -18.65 4.62
CA GLN A 332 -4.25 -18.72 3.82
C GLN A 332 -3.99 -17.43 3.03
N ALA A 333 -5.02 -16.82 2.43
CA ALA A 333 -4.90 -15.55 1.74
C ALA A 333 -4.59 -14.39 2.70
N LEU A 334 -5.14 -14.41 3.92
CA LEU A 334 -4.80 -13.44 4.95
C LEU A 334 -3.34 -13.54 5.40
N LEU A 335 -2.79 -14.75 5.52
CA LEU A 335 -1.36 -14.97 5.80
C LEU A 335 -0.48 -14.50 4.65
N ILE A 336 -0.91 -14.71 3.40
CA ILE A 336 -0.24 -14.16 2.21
C ILE A 336 -0.19 -12.64 2.30
N ALA A 337 -1.33 -11.98 2.48
CA ALA A 337 -1.40 -10.54 2.58
C ALA A 337 -0.54 -9.97 3.73
N LEU A 338 -0.54 -10.64 4.89
CA LEU A 338 0.32 -10.26 6.03
C LEU A 338 1.81 -10.36 5.68
N ALA A 339 2.22 -11.46 5.03
CA ALA A 339 3.62 -11.69 4.70
C ALA A 339 4.11 -10.75 3.57
N THR A 340 3.28 -10.47 2.57
CA THR A 340 3.68 -9.65 1.42
C THR A 340 3.51 -8.15 1.64
N SER A 341 2.65 -7.74 2.57
CA SER A 341 2.34 -6.33 2.86
C SER A 341 2.00 -5.53 1.60
N SER A 342 1.22 -6.13 0.69
CA SER A 342 0.86 -5.58 -0.63
C SER A 342 -0.55 -5.93 -1.04
#